data_AF-A0A8R1HRK0-F1
#
_entry.id   AF-A0A8R1HRK0-F1
#
_cell.length_a   1.000
_cell.length_b   1.000
_cell.length_c   1.000
_cell.angle_alpha   90.00
_cell.angle_beta   90.00
_cell.angle_gamma   90.00
#
_symmetry.space_group_name_H-M   'P 1'
#
loop_
_entity.id
_entity.type
_entity.pdbx_description
1 polymer ?
#
loop_
_entity_poly.entity_id
_entity_poly.type
_entity_poly.pdbx_seq_one_letter_code
_entity_poly.pdbx_strand_id
1 'polypeptide(L)'
;MPYIVESDLKKLSSRCNTTPENIPSIFLKRCCTTIALPLSIIFNKSITSGTMPNDWKRAVVKPLYKKDRRFHVATSLFAENAHLMKEAIVFYHRYDRQMLGAAVSCTFVAWIALVVSRTFKNPSHLLTPSNFFVLPLLFSLLFALYCSPTVTQTIYIILPVYLISVLENHAQLAATVKNEVSILLRQPDWHQKLLSVDVLVKPFVGFVGFSITICIFVLTFIHRGFLAAVFLLLLLLLPLPHFFYPPHPTITSWTRTWTVLLLFLSIFPFLPAVVLSPILLAISCHRLSRRPSLSRLENLLKLMTMVPYSLLSISYESLFVLFFLLLLALFLRFEFAHLSDVELLQLKVDAVKTSTSIHVELRRALICVSLVLGTLFGTGNFASINSFNPSILLFISVFSPFTMAILLVLKLLLPILLVASTIAAIVRFSRHSIQRLCCLVLIFTHFMSMCFFHQLKDDGSWLDIGMSISQFIVSMCISLALLVLLSVSSHLMAMDFYLIRDRIRDRSLKNGVEFLAGKQ
;
A
#
# COMPACT_ATOMS: atom_id res chain seq x y z
N MET A 1 49.59 -7.91 -72.82
CA MET A 1 49.27 -9.23 -72.22
C MET A 1 47.81 -9.25 -71.79
N PRO A 2 46.92 -10.01 -72.46
CA PRO A 2 45.48 -10.01 -72.17
C PRO A 2 45.12 -10.49 -70.76
N TYR A 3 45.83 -11.50 -70.24
CA TYR A 3 45.61 -12.08 -68.92
C TYR A 3 45.71 -11.06 -67.77
N ILE A 4 46.67 -10.13 -67.86
CA ILE A 4 46.86 -9.08 -66.83
C ILE A 4 45.64 -8.15 -66.79
N VAL A 5 45.20 -7.69 -67.96
CA VAL A 5 44.02 -6.83 -68.11
C VAL A 5 42.78 -7.53 -67.56
N GLU A 6 42.58 -8.81 -67.88
CA GLU A 6 41.46 -9.59 -67.36
C GLU A 6 41.48 -9.68 -65.83
N SER A 7 42.66 -9.93 -65.25
CA SER A 7 42.84 -10.04 -63.80
C SER A 7 42.48 -8.74 -63.06
N ASP A 8 42.78 -7.58 -63.65
CA ASP A 8 42.47 -6.27 -63.07
C ASP A 8 41.01 -5.87 -63.27
N LEU A 9 40.42 -6.20 -64.43
CA LEU A 9 38.98 -5.99 -64.66
C LEU A 9 38.11 -6.81 -63.69
N LYS A 10 38.55 -8.02 -63.30
CA LYS A 10 37.85 -8.85 -62.30
C LYS A 10 37.84 -8.22 -60.90
N LYS A 11 38.85 -7.41 -60.55
CA LYS A 11 38.95 -6.75 -59.23
C LYS A 11 38.00 -5.55 -59.09
N LEU A 12 37.43 -5.05 -60.17
CA LEU A 12 36.51 -3.92 -60.13
C LEU A 12 35.29 -4.21 -59.23
N SER A 13 34.78 -3.21 -58.53
CA SER A 13 33.51 -3.35 -57.79
C SER A 13 32.33 -3.34 -58.76
N SER A 14 31.33 -4.21 -58.58
CA SER A 14 30.13 -4.26 -59.42
C SER A 14 29.20 -3.09 -59.12
N ARG A 15 29.52 -1.91 -59.65
CA ARG A 15 28.72 -0.69 -59.49
C ARG A 15 28.25 -0.20 -60.85
N CYS A 16 27.10 0.47 -60.89
CA CYS A 16 26.61 1.15 -62.09
C CYS A 16 27.21 2.56 -62.24
N ASN A 17 28.35 2.83 -61.58
CA ASN A 17 29.04 4.09 -61.75
C ASN A 17 29.66 4.14 -63.16
N THR A 18 29.40 5.24 -63.86
CA THR A 18 29.98 5.51 -65.17
C THR A 18 31.30 6.23 -64.99
N THR A 19 32.33 5.75 -65.69
CA THR A 19 33.55 6.51 -65.96
C THR A 19 33.23 7.60 -67.01
N PRO A 20 34.14 8.56 -67.27
CA PRO A 20 33.96 9.57 -68.32
C PRO A 20 33.61 9.00 -69.72
N GLU A 21 33.90 7.72 -69.95
CA GLU A 21 33.56 6.98 -71.17
C GLU A 21 32.10 6.48 -71.22
N ASN A 22 31.30 6.77 -70.19
CA ASN A 22 29.94 6.27 -70.01
C ASN A 22 29.80 4.74 -69.93
N ILE A 23 30.89 4.02 -69.69
CA ILE A 23 30.87 2.56 -69.51
C ILE A 23 30.71 2.23 -68.01
N PRO A 24 29.67 1.48 -67.61
CA PRO A 24 29.52 1.06 -66.22
C PRO A 24 30.61 0.05 -65.80
N SER A 25 31.15 0.19 -64.59
CA SER A 25 32.17 -0.76 -64.09
C SER A 25 31.67 -2.21 -64.00
N ILE A 26 30.37 -2.40 -63.79
CA ILE A 26 29.73 -3.73 -63.83
C ILE A 26 29.81 -4.40 -65.21
N PHE A 27 29.75 -3.62 -66.30
CA PHE A 27 29.87 -4.15 -67.67
C PHE A 27 31.29 -4.65 -67.92
N LEU A 28 32.29 -3.84 -67.60
CA LEU A 28 33.71 -4.20 -67.71
C LEU A 28 34.08 -5.44 -66.90
N LYS A 29 33.50 -5.57 -65.69
CA LYS A 29 33.69 -6.75 -64.84
C LYS A 29 33.07 -8.02 -65.43
N ARG A 30 31.83 -7.94 -65.94
CA ARG A 30 31.10 -9.11 -66.46
C ARG A 30 31.60 -9.57 -67.83
N CYS A 31 32.09 -8.65 -68.65
CA CYS A 31 32.60 -8.94 -69.99
C CYS A 31 34.14 -8.97 -70.04
N CYS A 32 34.81 -9.11 -68.89
CA CYS A 32 36.28 -8.99 -68.78
C CYS A 32 37.04 -9.93 -69.71
N THR A 33 36.60 -11.19 -69.87
CA THR A 33 37.23 -12.19 -70.75
C THR A 33 37.22 -11.76 -72.21
N THR A 34 36.07 -11.26 -72.70
CA THR A 34 35.90 -10.85 -74.10
C THR A 34 36.61 -9.53 -74.41
N ILE A 35 36.65 -8.58 -73.46
CA ILE A 35 37.22 -7.24 -73.67
C ILE A 35 38.74 -7.21 -73.38
N ALA A 36 39.28 -8.18 -72.64
CA ALA A 36 40.70 -8.20 -72.26
C ALA A 36 41.66 -8.15 -73.46
N LEU A 37 41.36 -8.88 -74.54
CA LEU A 37 42.19 -8.88 -75.75
C LEU A 37 42.22 -7.50 -76.46
N PRO A 38 41.08 -6.90 -76.87
CA PRO A 38 41.09 -5.60 -77.53
C PRO A 38 41.66 -4.49 -76.64
N LEU A 39 41.36 -4.47 -75.33
CA LEU A 39 41.97 -3.51 -74.40
C LEU A 39 43.50 -3.67 -74.34
N SER A 40 44.00 -4.90 -74.31
CA SER A 40 45.44 -5.14 -74.26
C SER A 40 46.19 -4.64 -75.50
N ILE A 41 45.53 -4.68 -76.67
CA ILE A 41 46.07 -4.12 -77.92
C ILE A 41 46.12 -2.60 -77.84
N ILE A 42 45.05 -1.96 -77.35
CA ILE A 42 44.97 -0.50 -77.17
C ILE A 42 46.03 -0.03 -76.17
N PHE A 43 46.16 -0.70 -75.02
CA PHE A 43 47.16 -0.37 -74.01
C PHE A 43 48.58 -0.52 -74.54
N ASN A 44 48.89 -1.64 -75.23
CA ASN A 44 50.20 -1.83 -75.84
C ASN A 44 50.52 -0.72 -76.84
N LYS A 45 49.56 -0.37 -77.71
CA LYS A 45 49.73 0.72 -78.69
C LYS A 45 49.91 2.09 -78.03
N SER A 46 49.21 2.35 -76.93
CA SER A 46 49.37 3.58 -76.13
C SER A 46 50.76 3.66 -75.49
N ILE A 47 51.26 2.56 -74.93
CA ILE A 47 52.59 2.47 -74.32
C ILE A 47 53.70 2.65 -75.37
N THR A 48 53.60 2.00 -76.53
CA THR A 48 54.63 2.10 -77.57
C THR A 48 54.66 3.46 -78.27
N SER A 49 53.51 4.12 -78.40
CA SER A 49 53.42 5.44 -79.04
C SER A 49 53.64 6.61 -78.08
N GLY A 50 53.64 6.38 -76.76
CA GLY A 50 53.70 7.43 -75.75
C GLY A 50 52.48 8.36 -75.72
N THR A 51 51.38 7.98 -76.38
CA THR A 51 50.16 8.80 -76.47
C THR A 51 48.97 8.09 -75.83
N MET A 52 48.18 8.82 -75.05
CA MET A 52 47.01 8.31 -74.31
C MET A 52 45.71 8.96 -74.80
N PRO A 53 44.61 8.20 -74.95
CA PRO A 53 43.32 8.75 -75.36
C PRO A 53 42.87 9.91 -74.48
N ASN A 54 42.26 10.93 -75.08
CA ASN A 54 41.78 12.11 -74.35
C ASN A 54 40.70 11.77 -73.32
N ASP A 55 39.91 10.73 -73.56
CA ASP A 55 38.85 10.29 -72.65
C ASP A 55 39.39 9.77 -71.32
N TRP A 56 40.54 9.10 -71.35
CA TRP A 56 41.19 8.58 -70.14
C TRP A 56 41.85 9.68 -69.30
N LYS A 57 41.99 10.89 -69.85
CA LYS A 57 42.53 12.07 -69.14
C LYS A 57 41.45 12.86 -68.40
N ARG A 58 40.17 12.54 -68.62
CA ARG A 58 39.03 13.25 -67.99
C ARG A 58 38.66 12.56 -66.66
N ALA A 59 38.12 13.33 -65.71
CA ALA A 59 37.59 12.80 -64.46
C ALA A 59 36.25 13.48 -64.13
N VAL A 60 35.29 12.73 -63.58
CA VAL A 60 33.98 13.26 -63.19
C VAL A 60 34.06 13.78 -61.76
N VAL A 61 34.05 15.11 -61.59
CA VAL A 61 34.02 15.76 -60.27
C VAL A 61 32.56 15.94 -59.83
N LYS A 62 32.14 15.22 -58.78
CA LYS A 62 30.81 15.37 -58.16
C LYS A 62 30.95 15.85 -56.71
N PRO A 63 30.32 16.98 -56.31
CA PRO A 63 30.32 17.41 -54.92
C PRO A 63 29.52 16.43 -54.06
N LEU A 64 30.10 15.97 -52.95
CA LEU A 64 29.46 15.09 -51.97
C LEU A 64 29.25 15.85 -50.65
N TYR A 65 27.99 16.02 -50.25
CA TYR A 65 27.64 16.67 -48.98
C TYR A 65 27.89 15.73 -47.79
N LYS A 66 28.63 16.20 -46.78
CA LYS A 66 28.82 15.47 -45.51
C LYS A 66 27.55 15.54 -44.65
N LYS A 67 27.19 14.41 -44.03
CA LYS A 67 25.89 14.11 -43.39
C LYS A 67 25.44 15.12 -42.31
N ASP A 68 26.38 15.78 -41.63
CA ASP A 68 26.10 16.54 -40.39
C ASP A 68 25.61 17.98 -40.59
N ARG A 69 25.73 18.56 -41.79
CA ARG A 69 25.40 19.99 -42.00
C ARG A 69 23.94 20.27 -42.35
N ARG A 70 23.15 19.25 -42.70
CA ARG A 70 21.79 19.44 -43.22
C ARG A 70 20.78 19.87 -42.15
N PHE A 71 20.99 19.44 -40.90
CA PHE A 71 20.05 19.68 -39.80
C PHE A 71 20.64 20.47 -38.63
N HIS A 72 21.88 20.96 -38.76
CA HIS A 72 22.58 21.66 -37.67
C HIS A 72 21.76 22.80 -37.08
N VAL A 73 21.10 23.60 -37.92
CA VAL A 73 20.23 24.72 -37.49
C VAL A 73 19.01 24.22 -36.71
N ALA A 74 18.41 23.11 -37.13
CA ALA A 74 17.27 22.52 -36.42
C ALA A 74 17.72 21.90 -35.09
N THR A 75 18.89 21.24 -35.06
CA THR A 75 19.44 20.65 -33.84
C THR A 75 19.84 21.71 -32.81
N SER A 76 20.43 22.83 -33.25
CA SER A 76 20.77 23.94 -32.35
C SER A 76 19.52 24.61 -31.79
N LEU A 77 18.51 24.87 -32.65
CA LEU A 77 17.24 25.47 -32.22
C LEU A 77 16.46 24.54 -31.28
N PHE A 78 16.52 23.22 -31.50
CA PHE A 78 15.97 22.24 -30.57
C PHE A 78 16.71 22.26 -29.22
N ALA A 79 18.05 22.28 -29.24
CA ALA A 79 18.85 22.31 -28.02
C ALA A 79 18.59 23.58 -27.18
N GLU A 80 18.47 24.74 -27.84
CA GLU A 80 18.10 26.01 -27.20
C GLU A 80 16.71 25.94 -26.53
N ASN A 81 15.72 25.37 -27.22
CA ASN A 81 14.33 25.32 -26.76
C ASN A 81 13.94 24.05 -25.99
N ALA A 82 14.85 23.11 -25.78
CA ALA A 82 14.56 21.83 -25.15
C ALA A 82 14.00 21.98 -23.73
N HIS A 83 14.45 23.01 -22.99
CA HIS A 83 13.96 23.31 -21.65
C HIS A 83 12.49 23.77 -21.66
N LEU A 84 12.11 24.67 -22.58
CA LEU A 84 10.73 25.13 -22.75
C LEU A 84 9.81 23.98 -23.15
N MET A 85 10.28 23.10 -24.04
CA MET A 85 9.48 21.95 -24.45
C MET A 85 9.28 20.95 -23.29
N LYS A 86 10.31 20.74 -22.46
CA LYS A 86 10.18 19.97 -21.22
C LYS A 86 9.17 20.61 -20.27
N GLU A 87 9.25 21.91 -20.03
CA GLU A 87 8.31 22.63 -19.16
C GLU A 87 6.87 22.55 -19.69
N ALA A 88 6.67 22.70 -21.00
CA ALA A 88 5.37 22.55 -21.64
C ALA A 88 4.79 21.13 -21.44
N ILE A 89 5.58 20.09 -21.67
CA ILE A 89 5.15 18.69 -21.46
C ILE A 89 4.77 18.45 -20.00
N VAL A 90 5.60 18.93 -19.06
CA VAL A 90 5.34 18.80 -17.62
C VAL A 90 4.07 19.57 -17.22
N PHE A 91 3.84 20.76 -17.78
CA PHE A 91 2.64 21.54 -17.55
C PHE A 91 1.38 20.80 -18.01
N TYR A 92 1.35 20.31 -19.26
CA TYR A 92 0.19 19.57 -19.79
C TYR A 92 -0.07 18.26 -19.03
N HIS A 93 0.98 17.56 -18.58
CA HIS A 93 0.82 16.35 -17.77
C HIS A 93 0.25 16.64 -16.37
N ARG A 94 0.46 17.86 -15.82
CA ARG A 94 0.02 18.22 -14.46
C ARG A 94 -1.20 19.15 -14.43
N TYR A 95 -1.68 19.59 -15.58
CA TYR A 95 -2.77 20.57 -15.70
C TYR A 95 -4.02 20.15 -14.90
N ASP A 96 -4.50 18.92 -15.11
CA ASP A 96 -5.69 18.40 -14.43
C ASP A 96 -5.45 17.96 -12.98
N ARG A 97 -4.19 17.90 -12.53
CA ARG A 97 -3.81 17.25 -11.27
C ARG A 97 -4.42 17.95 -10.05
N GLN A 98 -4.45 19.28 -10.03
CA GLN A 98 -5.00 20.03 -8.90
C GLN A 98 -6.52 19.88 -8.81
N MET A 99 -7.22 20.03 -9.94
CA MET A 99 -8.67 19.87 -10.02
C MET A 99 -9.09 18.45 -9.64
N LEU A 100 -8.44 17.44 -10.23
CA LEU A 100 -8.72 16.03 -9.95
C LEU A 100 -8.36 15.69 -8.49
N GLY A 101 -7.26 16.24 -7.99
CA GLY A 101 -6.84 16.08 -6.60
C GLY A 101 -7.86 16.64 -5.60
N ALA A 102 -8.43 17.81 -5.89
CA ALA A 102 -9.51 18.39 -5.10
C ALA A 102 -10.81 17.58 -5.19
N ALA A 103 -11.16 17.05 -6.36
CA ALA A 103 -12.32 16.19 -6.52
C ALA A 103 -12.16 14.90 -5.70
N VAL A 104 -11.01 14.24 -5.78
CA VAL A 104 -10.69 13.04 -5.01
C VAL A 104 -10.67 13.33 -3.50
N SER A 105 -10.08 14.44 -3.05
CA SER A 105 -10.11 14.79 -1.62
C SER A 105 -11.54 15.02 -1.10
N CYS A 106 -12.39 15.69 -1.87
CA CYS A 106 -13.83 15.81 -1.57
C CYS A 106 -14.51 14.44 -1.48
N THR A 107 -14.16 13.47 -2.33
CA THR A 107 -14.71 12.10 -2.24
C THR A 107 -14.29 11.40 -0.95
N PHE A 108 -13.02 11.53 -0.53
CA PHE A 108 -12.56 11.00 0.76
C PHE A 108 -13.34 11.61 1.93
N VAL A 109 -13.46 12.94 1.96
CA VAL A 109 -14.16 13.65 3.03
C VAL A 109 -15.64 13.24 3.07
N ALA A 110 -16.32 13.20 1.93
CA ALA A 110 -17.72 12.79 1.83
C ALA A 110 -17.92 11.32 2.23
N TRP A 111 -17.03 10.42 1.81
CA TRP A 111 -17.07 9.01 2.19
C TRP A 111 -16.86 8.81 3.69
N ILE A 112 -15.86 9.48 4.27
CA ILE A 112 -15.59 9.41 5.71
C ILE A 112 -16.79 9.95 6.50
N ALA A 113 -17.38 11.07 6.09
CA ALA A 113 -18.56 11.63 6.72
C ALA A 113 -19.77 10.68 6.64
N LEU A 114 -19.93 9.96 5.52
CA LEU A 114 -20.97 8.94 5.37
C LEU A 114 -20.75 7.77 6.33
N VAL A 115 -19.51 7.30 6.45
CA VAL A 115 -19.14 6.23 7.40
C VAL A 115 -19.40 6.67 8.84
N VAL A 116 -19.02 7.89 9.21
CA VAL A 116 -19.31 8.49 10.53
C VAL A 116 -20.82 8.54 10.76
N SER A 117 -21.60 9.06 9.82
CA SER A 117 -23.06 9.13 9.94
C SER A 117 -23.69 7.74 10.14
N ARG A 118 -23.21 6.73 9.41
CA ARG A 118 -23.66 5.33 9.54
C ARG A 118 -23.26 4.68 10.87
N THR A 119 -22.15 5.09 11.49
CA THR A 119 -21.76 4.58 12.81
C THR A 119 -22.66 5.07 13.94
N PHE A 120 -23.24 6.26 13.80
CA PHE A 120 -24.00 6.92 14.87
C PHE A 120 -25.52 6.96 14.66
N LYS A 121 -26.01 6.78 13.42
CA LYS A 121 -27.45 6.76 13.10
C LYS A 121 -27.88 5.39 12.55
N ASN A 122 -29.11 4.97 12.88
CA ASN A 122 -29.68 3.71 12.42
C ASN A 122 -29.84 3.67 10.88
N PRO A 123 -29.54 2.53 10.23
CA PRO A 123 -29.58 2.41 8.77
C PRO A 123 -31.02 2.23 8.28
N SER A 124 -31.80 3.29 8.13
CA SER A 124 -33.20 3.16 7.66
C SER A 124 -33.37 3.31 6.15
N HIS A 125 -32.39 3.86 5.41
CA HIS A 125 -32.52 4.05 3.95
C HIS A 125 -31.28 3.62 3.17
N LEU A 126 -31.55 2.97 2.02
CA LEU A 126 -30.60 2.54 0.99
C LEU A 126 -29.85 3.77 0.42
N LEU A 127 -28.77 3.56 -0.34
CA LEU A 127 -27.98 4.61 -1.02
C LEU A 127 -28.78 5.35 -2.12
N THR A 128 -29.95 5.86 -1.81
CA THR A 128 -30.76 6.68 -2.71
C THR A 128 -30.33 8.13 -2.57
N PRO A 129 -30.05 8.84 -3.68
CA PRO A 129 -29.74 10.27 -3.66
C PRO A 129 -30.99 11.09 -3.30
N SER A 130 -30.79 12.32 -2.83
CA SER A 130 -31.87 13.23 -2.46
C SER A 130 -32.35 14.02 -3.68
N ASN A 131 -33.63 14.36 -3.74
CA ASN A 131 -34.19 15.15 -4.86
C ASN A 131 -33.55 16.55 -4.95
N PHE A 132 -33.08 17.11 -3.82
CA PHE A 132 -32.41 18.42 -3.78
C PHE A 132 -31.07 18.44 -4.52
N PHE A 133 -30.38 17.30 -4.56
CA PHE A 133 -29.04 17.19 -5.16
C PHE A 133 -29.05 16.80 -6.65
N VAL A 134 -30.22 16.63 -7.26
CA VAL A 134 -30.36 16.38 -8.70
C VAL A 134 -29.86 17.57 -9.52
N LEU A 135 -30.11 18.80 -9.07
CA LEU A 135 -29.69 20.02 -9.78
C LEU A 135 -28.16 20.22 -9.76
N PRO A 136 -27.45 20.10 -8.62
CA PRO A 136 -25.98 20.05 -8.60
C PRO A 136 -25.37 18.94 -9.46
N LEU A 137 -26.00 17.77 -9.51
CA LEU A 137 -25.54 16.64 -10.34
C LEU A 137 -25.71 16.94 -11.83
N LEU A 138 -26.81 17.60 -12.21
CA LEU A 138 -27.03 18.03 -13.59
C LEU A 138 -26.04 19.12 -13.99
N PHE A 139 -25.74 20.07 -13.09
CA PHE A 139 -24.72 21.09 -13.31
C PHE A 139 -23.32 20.49 -13.45
N SER A 140 -22.95 19.50 -12.62
CA SER A 140 -21.65 18.82 -12.76
C SER A 140 -21.56 17.99 -14.04
N LEU A 141 -22.66 17.40 -14.51
CA LEU A 141 -22.74 16.70 -15.79
C LEU A 141 -22.61 17.66 -16.98
N LEU A 142 -23.26 18.84 -16.93
CA LEU A 142 -23.11 19.87 -17.96
C LEU A 142 -21.69 20.45 -17.99
N PHE A 143 -21.08 20.67 -16.82
CA PHE A 143 -19.69 21.10 -16.72
C PHE A 143 -18.74 20.04 -17.29
N ALA A 144 -18.98 18.76 -16.99
CA ALA A 144 -18.24 17.65 -17.58
C ALA A 144 -18.42 17.62 -19.11
N LEU A 145 -19.63 17.86 -19.63
CA LEU A 145 -19.85 17.90 -21.07
C LEU A 145 -19.14 19.10 -21.74
N TYR A 146 -19.09 20.25 -21.08
CA TYR A 146 -18.40 21.45 -21.55
C TYR A 146 -16.87 21.26 -21.63
N CYS A 147 -16.27 20.65 -20.61
CA CYS A 147 -14.82 20.42 -20.57
C CYS A 147 -14.36 19.25 -21.46
N SER A 148 -15.27 18.43 -21.98
CA SER A 148 -14.97 17.20 -22.75
C SER A 148 -13.87 16.29 -22.15
N PRO A 149 -13.83 16.06 -20.81
CA PRO A 149 -12.77 15.26 -20.22
C PRO A 149 -13.00 13.76 -20.52
N THR A 150 -11.97 12.97 -20.30
CA THR A 150 -12.06 11.51 -20.44
C THR A 150 -13.12 10.90 -19.51
N VAL A 151 -13.70 9.76 -19.87
CA VAL A 151 -14.74 9.08 -19.08
C VAL A 151 -14.30 8.80 -17.63
N THR A 152 -13.00 8.59 -17.40
CA THR A 152 -12.48 8.40 -16.04
C THR A 152 -12.52 9.70 -15.22
N GLN A 153 -12.15 10.84 -15.82
CA GLN A 153 -12.18 12.14 -15.17
C GLN A 153 -13.61 12.61 -14.86
N THR A 154 -14.59 12.31 -15.72
CA THR A 154 -16.00 12.63 -15.44
C THR A 154 -16.52 11.91 -14.19
N ILE A 155 -16.13 10.64 -13.99
CA ILE A 155 -16.51 9.87 -12.79
C ILE A 155 -15.99 10.55 -11.52
N TYR A 156 -14.74 11.01 -11.51
CA TYR A 156 -14.16 11.66 -10.33
C TYR A 156 -14.83 13.00 -9.98
N ILE A 157 -15.32 13.74 -10.98
CA ILE A 157 -16.03 15.02 -10.77
C ILE A 157 -17.44 14.77 -10.23
N ILE A 158 -18.13 13.72 -10.69
CA ILE A 158 -19.52 13.42 -10.30
C ILE A 158 -19.59 12.71 -8.94
N LEU A 159 -18.63 11.83 -8.62
CA LEU A 159 -18.60 11.03 -7.40
C LEU A 159 -18.77 11.82 -6.08
N PRO A 160 -18.09 12.97 -5.85
CA PRO A 160 -18.26 13.71 -4.60
C PRO A 160 -19.66 14.30 -4.47
N VAL A 161 -20.25 14.80 -5.57
CA VAL A 161 -21.63 15.32 -5.58
C VAL A 161 -22.62 14.22 -5.22
N TYR A 162 -22.44 13.03 -5.79
CA TYR A 162 -23.24 11.85 -5.46
C TYR A 162 -23.10 11.46 -3.98
N LEU A 163 -21.88 11.35 -3.46
CA LEU A 163 -21.66 10.96 -2.06
C LEU A 163 -22.24 11.98 -1.07
N ILE A 164 -22.10 13.28 -1.34
CA ILE A 164 -22.68 14.34 -0.51
C ILE A 164 -24.22 14.26 -0.53
N SER A 165 -24.83 13.93 -1.68
CA SER A 165 -26.29 13.75 -1.75
C SER A 165 -26.80 12.61 -0.87
N VAL A 166 -26.07 11.49 -0.84
CA VAL A 166 -26.39 10.33 -0.01
C VAL A 166 -26.14 10.66 1.47
N LEU A 167 -25.06 11.40 1.76
CA LEU A 167 -24.76 11.89 3.10
C LEU A 167 -25.89 12.77 3.63
N GLU A 168 -26.40 13.72 2.84
CA GLU A 168 -27.50 14.59 3.27
C GLU A 168 -28.76 13.79 3.59
N ASN A 169 -29.10 12.78 2.79
CA ASN A 169 -30.25 11.91 3.07
C ASN A 169 -30.11 11.14 4.39
N HIS A 170 -28.92 10.61 4.67
CA HIS A 170 -28.69 9.82 5.88
C HIS A 170 -28.50 10.69 7.12
N ALA A 171 -27.76 11.78 7.00
CA ALA A 171 -27.40 12.65 8.10
C ALA A 171 -28.47 13.71 8.41
N GLN A 172 -29.34 14.07 7.44
CA GLN A 172 -30.22 15.25 7.52
C GLN A 172 -29.45 16.47 8.05
N LEU A 173 -28.27 16.69 7.49
CA LEU A 173 -27.31 17.66 8.03
C LEU A 173 -27.89 19.07 7.94
N ALA A 174 -28.53 19.43 6.82
CA ALA A 174 -29.14 20.75 6.65
C ALA A 174 -30.27 20.99 7.64
N ALA A 175 -31.11 19.99 7.91
CA ALA A 175 -32.18 20.11 8.90
C ALA A 175 -31.64 20.22 10.34
N THR A 176 -30.62 19.42 10.67
CA THR A 176 -29.98 19.44 11.99
C THR A 176 -29.28 20.77 12.24
N VAL A 177 -28.48 21.23 11.27
CA VAL A 177 -27.78 22.54 11.35
C VAL A 177 -28.79 23.67 11.43
N LYS A 178 -29.86 23.65 10.60
CA LYS A 178 -30.90 24.68 10.65
C LYS A 178 -31.58 24.73 12.02
N ASN A 179 -31.90 23.57 12.60
CA ASN A 179 -32.51 23.51 13.94
C ASN A 179 -31.54 24.02 15.01
N GLU A 180 -30.30 23.54 15.06
CA GLU A 180 -29.29 23.99 16.03
C GLU A 180 -28.99 25.49 15.91
N VAL A 181 -28.80 25.99 14.69
CA VAL A 181 -28.57 27.42 14.43
C VAL A 181 -29.80 28.24 14.84
N SER A 182 -31.01 27.77 14.57
CA SER A 182 -32.24 28.46 15.01
C SER A 182 -32.41 28.49 16.52
N ILE A 183 -32.01 27.42 17.22
CA ILE A 183 -32.02 27.33 18.70
C ILE A 183 -30.98 28.28 19.28
N LEU A 184 -29.79 28.35 18.67
CA LEU A 184 -28.69 29.21 19.09
C LEU A 184 -29.03 30.69 18.89
N LEU A 185 -29.63 31.06 17.75
CA LEU A 185 -30.07 32.43 17.45
C LEU A 185 -31.25 32.91 18.30
N ARG A 186 -32.03 31.99 18.89
CA ARG A 186 -33.18 32.35 19.74
C ARG A 186 -32.77 32.72 21.17
N GLN A 187 -31.52 32.48 21.56
CA GLN A 187 -31.01 32.81 22.89
C GLN A 187 -30.39 34.23 22.91
N PRO A 188 -30.66 35.03 23.94
CA PRO A 188 -30.16 36.41 24.03
C PRO A 188 -28.63 36.51 24.12
N ASP A 189 -27.94 35.49 24.65
CA ASP A 189 -26.48 35.47 24.85
C ASP A 189 -25.74 34.54 23.87
N TRP A 190 -26.23 34.46 22.62
CA TRP A 190 -25.72 33.52 21.62
C TRP A 190 -24.21 33.63 21.36
N HIS A 191 -23.64 34.83 21.42
CA HIS A 191 -22.20 35.07 21.25
C HIS A 191 -21.35 34.40 22.35
N GLN A 192 -21.78 34.47 23.61
CA GLN A 192 -21.06 33.86 24.73
C GLN A 192 -21.19 32.34 24.71
N LYS A 193 -22.31 31.82 24.22
CA LYS A 193 -22.54 30.37 24.08
C LYS A 193 -21.78 29.76 22.89
N LEU A 194 -21.59 30.51 21.80
CA LEU A 194 -20.72 30.11 20.69
C LEU A 194 -19.25 29.97 21.12
N LEU A 195 -18.79 30.88 21.99
CA LEU A 195 -17.46 30.85 22.62
C LEU A 195 -17.38 29.92 23.84
N SER A 196 -18.47 29.23 24.19
CA SER A 196 -18.47 28.32 25.33
C SER A 196 -17.51 27.14 25.11
N VAL A 197 -16.94 26.66 26.21
CA VAL A 197 -15.98 25.55 26.24
C VAL A 197 -16.53 24.30 25.54
N ASP A 198 -17.84 24.07 25.62
CA ASP A 198 -18.47 22.87 25.07
C ASP A 198 -18.65 22.91 23.55
N VAL A 199 -18.91 24.09 22.97
CA VAL A 199 -19.19 24.24 21.55
C VAL A 199 -17.93 24.49 20.73
N LEU A 200 -16.96 25.25 21.26
CA LEU A 200 -15.74 25.60 20.52
C LEU A 200 -14.51 24.81 21.00
N VAL A 201 -14.25 24.81 22.31
CA VAL A 201 -12.98 24.28 22.84
C VAL A 201 -12.92 22.76 22.75
N LYS A 202 -13.98 22.04 23.17
CA LYS A 202 -14.02 20.57 23.09
C LYS A 202 -13.79 20.02 21.67
N PRO A 203 -14.51 20.46 20.62
CA PRO A 203 -14.26 19.97 19.26
C PRO A 203 -12.92 20.46 18.71
N PHE A 204 -12.45 21.66 19.06
CA PHE A 204 -11.13 22.13 18.63
C PHE A 204 -10.00 21.29 19.22
N VAL A 205 -10.03 21.01 20.53
CA VAL A 205 -9.06 20.13 21.19
C VAL A 205 -9.14 18.72 20.60
N GLY A 206 -10.35 18.22 20.33
CA GLY A 206 -10.56 16.94 19.64
C GLY A 206 -9.95 16.92 18.24
N PHE A 207 -10.13 17.99 17.45
CA PHE A 207 -9.57 18.13 16.11
C PHE A 207 -8.05 18.22 16.11
N VAL A 208 -7.46 19.00 17.03
CA VAL A 208 -6.01 19.09 17.21
C VAL A 208 -5.45 17.73 17.62
N GLY A 209 -6.07 17.06 18.59
CA GLY A 209 -5.66 15.71 19.01
C GLY A 209 -5.74 14.69 17.87
N PHE A 210 -6.84 14.70 17.10
CA PHE A 210 -7.00 13.85 15.92
C PHE A 210 -5.97 14.15 14.83
N SER A 211 -5.67 15.42 14.57
CA SER A 211 -4.68 15.82 13.58
C SER A 211 -3.28 15.37 13.99
N ILE A 212 -2.92 15.51 15.28
CA ILE A 212 -1.64 15.03 15.81
C ILE A 212 -1.53 13.50 15.67
N THR A 213 -2.59 12.74 15.99
CA THR A 213 -2.54 11.28 15.87
C THR A 213 -2.40 10.82 14.42
N ILE A 214 -3.14 11.42 13.49
CA ILE A 214 -2.98 11.15 12.05
C ILE A 214 -1.58 11.53 11.57
N CYS A 215 -1.04 12.68 11.99
CA CYS A 215 0.34 13.08 11.64
C CYS A 215 1.36 12.06 12.13
N ILE A 216 1.25 11.57 13.37
CA ILE A 216 2.14 10.53 13.91
C ILE A 216 2.04 9.27 13.03
N PHE A 217 0.82 8.84 12.67
CA PHE A 217 0.62 7.67 11.81
C PHE A 217 1.24 7.86 10.43
N VAL A 218 1.02 9.00 9.76
CA VAL A 218 1.61 9.30 8.45
C VAL A 218 3.14 9.30 8.53
N LEU A 219 3.71 9.93 9.55
CA LEU A 219 5.17 9.98 9.75
C LEU A 219 5.79 8.59 9.97
N THR A 220 5.04 7.62 10.53
CA THR A 220 5.55 6.25 10.69
C THR A 220 5.84 5.53 9.36
N PHE A 221 5.12 5.86 8.29
CA PHE A 221 5.38 5.31 6.95
C PHE A 221 6.60 5.95 6.30
N ILE A 222 6.92 7.19 6.66
CA ILE A 222 8.04 7.94 6.10
C ILE A 222 9.33 7.54 6.81
N HIS A 223 9.33 7.54 8.15
CA HIS A 223 10.48 7.12 8.94
C HIS A 223 10.08 6.12 10.02
N ARG A 224 10.77 4.97 10.03
CA ARG A 224 10.60 3.90 11.00
C ARG A 224 10.69 4.38 12.45
N GLY A 225 11.57 5.35 12.74
CA GLY A 225 11.78 5.88 14.10
C GLY A 225 10.52 6.47 14.74
N PHE A 226 9.57 7.00 13.96
CA PHE A 226 8.30 7.52 14.49
C PHE A 226 7.38 6.42 15.04
N LEU A 227 7.69 5.14 14.82
CA LEU A 227 6.98 4.06 15.50
C LEU A 227 7.15 4.13 17.04
N ALA A 228 8.28 4.66 17.53
CA ALA A 228 8.44 4.95 18.95
C ALA A 228 7.39 5.94 19.48
N ALA A 229 7.02 6.95 18.67
CA ALA A 229 5.96 7.90 19.03
C ALA A 229 4.57 7.23 19.08
N VAL A 230 4.31 6.20 18.26
CA VAL A 230 3.08 5.39 18.35
C VAL A 230 3.05 4.58 19.65
N PHE A 231 4.18 4.01 20.09
CA PHE A 231 4.26 3.33 21.39
C PHE A 231 4.11 4.31 22.56
N LEU A 232 4.61 5.53 22.45
CA LEU A 232 4.36 6.60 23.43
C LEU A 232 2.90 7.05 23.43
N LEU A 233 2.23 7.10 22.28
CA LEU A 233 0.79 7.35 22.21
C LEU A 233 0.00 6.26 22.97
N LEU A 234 0.37 4.99 22.76
CA LEU A 234 -0.24 3.84 23.46
C LEU A 234 -0.01 3.87 24.98
N LEU A 235 1.11 4.46 25.43
CA LEU A 235 1.38 4.67 26.85
C LEU A 235 0.34 5.58 27.49
N LEU A 236 -0.06 6.65 26.78
CA LEU A 236 -1.06 7.60 27.25
C LEU A 236 -2.48 7.02 27.18
N LEU A 237 -2.80 6.29 26.11
CA LEU A 237 -4.19 5.95 25.78
C LEU A 237 -4.83 4.91 26.72
N LEU A 238 -4.05 3.94 27.22
CA LEU A 238 -4.58 2.80 27.98
C LEU A 238 -4.83 3.10 29.48
N PRO A 239 -3.95 3.83 30.22
CA PRO A 239 -4.14 4.12 31.64
C PRO A 239 -5.17 5.21 31.95
N LEU A 240 -5.53 6.05 30.97
CA LEU A 240 -6.43 7.21 31.15
C LEU A 240 -7.74 6.93 31.90
N PRO A 241 -8.50 5.86 31.62
CA PRO A 241 -9.74 5.60 32.33
C PRO A 241 -9.53 5.06 33.76
N HIS A 242 -8.33 4.61 34.13
CA HIS A 242 -8.04 4.07 35.46
C HIS A 242 -7.32 5.08 36.36
N PHE A 243 -6.85 6.20 35.81
CA PHE A 243 -6.38 7.34 36.61
C PHE A 243 -7.52 7.98 37.44
N PHE A 244 -8.77 7.81 36.98
CA PHE A 244 -9.98 8.32 37.64
C PHE A 244 -10.62 7.35 38.65
N TYR A 245 -10.15 6.11 38.74
CA TYR A 245 -10.62 5.12 39.72
C TYR A 245 -9.54 4.87 40.79
N PRO A 246 -9.92 4.51 42.03
CA PRO A 246 -8.95 4.27 43.10
C PRO A 246 -7.95 3.17 42.71
N PRO A 247 -6.65 3.32 43.02
CA PRO A 247 -5.61 2.42 42.56
C PRO A 247 -5.73 1.06 43.28
N HIS A 248 -6.27 0.06 42.60
CA HIS A 248 -6.09 -1.34 43.02
C HIS A 248 -4.65 -1.78 42.77
N PRO A 249 -3.99 -2.47 43.73
CA PRO A 249 -2.55 -2.78 43.65
C PRO A 249 -2.18 -3.68 42.44
N THR A 250 -3.10 -4.54 41.99
CA THR A 250 -2.93 -5.40 40.82
C THR A 250 -2.89 -4.60 39.52
N ILE A 251 -3.80 -3.65 39.34
CA ILE A 251 -3.89 -2.78 38.16
C ILE A 251 -2.64 -1.89 38.04
N THR A 252 -2.14 -1.39 39.17
CA THR A 252 -0.88 -0.62 39.20
C THR A 252 0.31 -1.45 38.74
N SER A 253 0.37 -2.73 39.15
CA SER A 253 1.44 -3.65 38.73
C SER A 253 1.40 -3.92 37.22
N TRP A 254 0.22 -4.13 36.64
CA TRP A 254 0.05 -4.33 35.20
C TRP A 254 0.33 -3.06 34.40
N THR A 255 0.00 -1.89 34.97
CA THR A 255 0.30 -0.60 34.34
C THR A 255 1.81 -0.41 34.25
N ARG A 256 2.54 -0.76 35.32
CA ARG A 256 4.01 -0.75 35.31
C ARG A 256 4.61 -1.75 34.32
N THR A 257 4.06 -2.95 34.18
CA THR A 257 4.57 -3.90 33.17
C THR A 257 4.28 -3.43 31.75
N TRP A 258 3.12 -2.83 31.50
CA TRP A 258 2.77 -2.20 30.22
C TRP A 258 3.70 -1.05 29.86
N THR A 259 3.98 -0.15 30.81
CA THR A 259 4.87 0.99 30.55
C THR A 259 6.29 0.54 30.25
N VAL A 260 6.85 -0.39 31.04
CA VAL A 260 8.19 -0.95 30.80
C VAL A 260 8.27 -1.65 29.45
N LEU A 261 7.24 -2.43 29.10
CA LEU A 261 7.20 -3.14 27.83
C LEU A 261 7.13 -2.17 26.63
N LEU A 262 6.30 -1.12 26.70
CA LEU A 262 6.20 -0.12 25.64
C LEU A 262 7.50 0.69 25.48
N LEU A 263 8.14 1.07 26.59
CA LEU A 263 9.45 1.73 26.55
C LEU A 263 10.48 0.82 25.89
N PHE A 264 10.47 -0.48 26.20
CA PHE A 264 11.35 -1.45 25.56
C PHE A 264 11.04 -1.60 24.05
N LEU A 265 9.76 -1.70 23.66
CA LEU A 265 9.36 -1.73 22.25
C LEU A 265 9.75 -0.46 21.49
N SER A 266 9.79 0.70 22.15
CA SER A 266 10.16 1.98 21.54
C SER A 266 11.61 2.03 21.05
N ILE A 267 12.47 1.14 21.54
CA ILE A 267 13.89 1.04 21.15
C ILE A 267 14.05 0.26 19.83
N PHE A 268 13.20 -0.74 19.56
CA PHE A 268 13.31 -1.63 18.39
C PHE A 268 13.37 -0.92 17.03
N PRO A 269 12.60 0.15 16.77
CA PRO A 269 12.69 0.91 15.53
C PRO A 269 14.09 1.41 15.18
N PHE A 270 14.93 1.64 16.20
CA PHE A 270 16.29 2.19 16.06
C PHE A 270 17.38 1.11 16.01
N LEU A 271 17.05 -0.16 16.30
CA LEU A 271 18.05 -1.22 16.33
C LEU A 271 18.44 -1.68 14.91
N PRO A 272 19.76 -1.82 14.62
CA PRO A 272 20.24 -2.47 13.41
C PRO A 272 20.00 -3.99 13.46
N ALA A 273 20.03 -4.66 12.30
CA ALA A 273 19.78 -6.10 12.17
C ALA A 273 20.88 -6.95 12.84
N VAL A 274 20.66 -7.30 14.11
CA VAL A 274 21.51 -8.26 14.87
C VAL A 274 20.87 -9.66 14.85
N VAL A 275 21.72 -10.68 14.69
CA VAL A 275 21.37 -12.07 14.33
C VAL A 275 20.92 -12.95 15.52
N LEU A 276 21.06 -12.50 16.77
CA LEU A 276 20.97 -13.36 17.96
C LEU A 276 19.54 -13.60 18.50
N SER A 277 18.59 -14.04 17.65
CA SER A 277 17.15 -14.02 18.00
C SER A 277 16.36 -15.34 17.91
N PRO A 278 16.66 -16.32 17.02
CA PRO A 278 15.79 -17.50 16.86
C PRO A 278 15.80 -18.43 18.10
N ILE A 279 16.94 -18.51 18.79
CA ILE A 279 17.14 -19.44 19.93
C ILE A 279 16.32 -19.00 21.17
N LEU A 280 16.29 -17.70 21.47
CA LEU A 280 15.52 -17.16 22.60
C LEU A 280 14.01 -17.33 22.40
N LEU A 281 13.54 -17.22 21.16
CA LEU A 281 12.14 -17.49 20.81
C LEU A 281 11.82 -18.99 20.94
N ALA A 282 12.70 -19.87 20.46
CA ALA A 282 12.53 -21.32 20.59
C ALA A 282 12.46 -21.77 22.06
N ILE A 283 13.32 -21.23 22.92
CA ILE A 283 13.31 -21.51 24.37
C ILE A 283 12.02 -20.98 25.02
N SER A 284 11.58 -19.77 24.65
CA SER A 284 10.33 -19.18 25.15
C SER A 284 9.11 -19.98 24.72
N CYS A 285 9.06 -20.42 23.46
CA CYS A 285 7.99 -21.26 22.92
C CYS A 285 7.96 -22.64 23.60
N HIS A 286 9.13 -23.26 23.79
CA HIS A 286 9.26 -24.52 24.52
C HIS A 286 8.77 -24.43 25.97
N ARG A 287 9.13 -23.34 26.68
CA ARG A 287 8.68 -23.11 28.06
C ARG A 287 7.18 -22.81 28.15
N LEU A 288 6.63 -22.07 27.18
CA LEU A 288 5.21 -21.75 27.15
C LEU A 288 4.35 -22.98 26.81
N SER A 289 4.83 -23.86 25.93
CA SER A 289 4.17 -25.14 25.59
C SER A 289 4.06 -26.11 26.77
N ARG A 290 4.90 -25.96 27.81
CA ARG A 290 4.92 -26.85 28.98
C ARG A 290 3.95 -26.45 30.09
N ARG A 291 3.26 -25.30 29.99
CA ARG A 291 2.31 -24.87 31.03
C ARG A 291 0.92 -25.49 30.80
N PRO A 292 0.40 -26.30 31.74
CA PRO A 292 -0.84 -27.07 31.54
C PRO A 292 -2.13 -26.24 31.74
N SER A 293 -2.04 -24.99 32.21
CA SER A 293 -3.18 -24.21 32.72
C SER A 293 -3.83 -23.24 31.72
N LEU A 294 -3.22 -22.98 30.57
CA LEU A 294 -3.86 -22.21 29.49
C LEU A 294 -4.44 -23.16 28.45
N SER A 295 -5.71 -22.96 28.14
CA SER A 295 -6.52 -23.79 27.26
C SER A 295 -5.80 -24.16 25.94
N ARG A 296 -5.91 -25.42 25.52
CA ARG A 296 -5.23 -26.00 24.35
C ARG A 296 -5.46 -25.22 23.04
N LEU A 297 -6.52 -24.41 22.93
CA LEU A 297 -6.87 -23.58 21.77
C LEU A 297 -5.97 -22.33 21.64
N GLU A 298 -5.68 -21.67 22.75
CA GLU A 298 -4.81 -20.49 22.80
C GLU A 298 -3.36 -20.88 22.48
N ASN A 299 -2.94 -22.05 22.96
CA ASN A 299 -1.63 -22.64 22.62
C ASN A 299 -1.56 -23.06 21.13
N LEU A 300 -2.68 -23.51 20.53
CA LEU A 300 -2.71 -23.89 19.12
C LEU A 300 -2.62 -22.66 18.20
N LEU A 301 -3.37 -21.58 18.49
CA LEU A 301 -3.30 -20.35 17.71
C LEU A 301 -1.92 -19.68 17.81
N LYS A 302 -1.32 -19.63 19.01
CA LYS A 302 0.04 -19.13 19.23
C LYS A 302 1.08 -19.96 18.49
N LEU A 303 0.93 -21.29 18.43
CA LEU A 303 1.86 -22.18 17.73
C LEU A 303 1.71 -22.06 16.19
N MET A 304 0.48 -21.93 15.69
CA MET A 304 0.17 -21.81 14.26
C MET A 304 0.67 -20.51 13.64
N THR A 305 0.76 -19.41 14.39
CA THR A 305 1.26 -18.12 13.86
C THR A 305 2.73 -17.89 14.15
N MET A 306 3.24 -18.33 15.31
CA MET A 306 4.62 -18.04 15.71
C MET A 306 5.65 -18.93 15.04
N VAL A 307 5.34 -20.21 14.81
CA VAL A 307 6.29 -21.13 14.18
C VAL A 307 6.57 -20.71 12.73
N PRO A 308 5.56 -20.48 11.85
CA PRO A 308 5.81 -20.04 10.48
C PRO A 308 6.47 -18.66 10.41
N TYR A 309 6.07 -17.73 11.29
CA TYR A 309 6.68 -16.39 11.33
C TYR A 309 8.17 -16.45 11.72
N SER A 310 8.51 -17.27 12.72
CA SER A 310 9.89 -17.44 13.18
C SER A 310 10.80 -18.03 12.10
N LEU A 311 10.29 -18.99 11.33
CA LEU A 311 11.00 -19.60 10.21
C LEU A 311 11.28 -18.61 9.07
N LEU A 312 10.38 -17.64 8.87
CA LEU A 312 10.51 -16.59 7.86
C LEU A 312 11.31 -15.36 8.35
N SER A 313 11.80 -15.38 9.59
CA SER A 313 12.51 -14.26 10.22
C SER A 313 14.00 -14.59 10.42
N ILE A 314 14.89 -13.69 10.00
CA ILE A 314 16.36 -13.90 10.07
C ILE A 314 16.99 -13.23 11.31
N SER A 315 16.33 -12.21 11.88
CA SER A 315 16.92 -11.33 12.90
C SER A 315 15.95 -11.00 14.05
N TYR A 316 16.21 -9.92 14.81
CA TYR A 316 15.42 -9.44 15.96
C TYR A 316 13.90 -9.31 15.73
N GLU A 317 13.42 -9.41 14.50
CA GLU A 317 11.99 -9.53 14.15
C GLU A 317 11.26 -10.58 14.99
N SER A 318 11.91 -11.71 15.26
CA SER A 318 11.35 -12.79 16.09
C SER A 318 11.20 -12.38 17.57
N LEU A 319 12.17 -11.61 18.10
CA LEU A 319 12.11 -11.04 19.45
C LEU A 319 11.04 -9.96 19.55
N PHE A 320 10.93 -9.08 18.54
CA PHE A 320 9.90 -8.05 18.49
C PHE A 320 8.50 -8.68 18.60
N VAL A 321 8.22 -9.74 17.83
CA VAL A 321 6.91 -10.42 17.89
C VAL A 321 6.66 -11.07 19.26
N LEU A 322 7.68 -11.58 19.95
CA LEU A 322 7.54 -12.10 21.32
C LEU A 322 7.10 -11.03 22.31
N PHE A 323 7.77 -9.87 22.32
CA PHE A 323 7.38 -8.77 23.21
C PHE A 323 6.03 -8.16 22.80
N PHE A 324 5.74 -8.13 21.49
CA PHE A 324 4.45 -7.72 20.96
C PHE A 324 3.31 -8.65 21.39
N LEU A 325 3.53 -9.97 21.46
CA LEU A 325 2.55 -10.90 22.00
C LEU A 325 2.27 -10.64 23.49
N LEU A 326 3.30 -10.31 24.28
CA LEU A 326 3.12 -9.95 25.68
C LEU A 326 2.29 -8.66 25.79
N LEU A 327 2.52 -7.70 24.90
CA LEU A 327 1.73 -6.46 24.81
C LEU A 327 0.25 -6.78 24.53
N LEU A 328 -0.02 -7.65 23.55
CA LEU A 328 -1.38 -8.06 23.21
C LEU A 328 -2.09 -8.78 24.38
N ALA A 329 -1.38 -9.63 25.12
CA ALA A 329 -1.91 -10.31 26.29
C ALA A 329 -2.24 -9.33 27.43
N LEU A 330 -1.36 -8.35 27.69
CA LEU A 330 -1.64 -7.29 28.65
C LEU A 330 -2.84 -6.46 28.22
N PHE A 331 -2.94 -6.09 26.94
CA PHE A 331 -4.07 -5.34 26.41
C PHE A 331 -5.41 -6.05 26.66
N LEU A 332 -5.47 -7.36 26.40
CA LEU A 332 -6.64 -8.17 26.70
C LEU A 332 -6.96 -8.15 28.21
N ARG A 333 -5.94 -8.30 29.07
CA ARG A 333 -6.14 -8.31 30.54
C ARG A 333 -6.64 -6.96 31.07
N PHE A 334 -6.15 -5.85 30.51
CA PHE A 334 -6.58 -4.50 30.87
C PHE A 334 -8.06 -4.26 30.60
N GLU A 335 -8.55 -4.71 29.44
CA GLU A 335 -9.95 -4.49 29.10
C GLU A 335 -10.91 -5.28 30.01
N PHE A 336 -10.44 -6.41 30.54
CA PHE A 336 -11.16 -7.23 31.51
C PHE A 336 -10.61 -7.10 32.94
N ALA A 337 -10.04 -5.94 33.31
CA ALA A 337 -9.44 -5.73 34.63
C ALA A 337 -10.42 -5.94 35.81
N HIS A 338 -11.73 -5.79 35.56
CA HIS A 338 -12.80 -5.99 36.53
C HIS A 338 -13.06 -7.47 36.91
N LEU A 339 -12.56 -8.42 36.12
CA LEU A 339 -12.76 -9.86 36.34
C LEU A 339 -11.52 -10.50 36.96
N SER A 340 -11.74 -11.48 37.85
CA SER A 340 -10.65 -12.33 38.35
C SER A 340 -10.09 -13.24 37.24
N ASP A 341 -8.86 -13.75 37.40
CA ASP A 341 -8.22 -14.59 36.37
C ASP A 341 -9.02 -15.88 36.08
N VAL A 342 -9.71 -16.42 37.09
CA VAL A 342 -10.54 -17.61 36.96
C VAL A 342 -11.82 -17.31 36.20
N GLU A 343 -12.49 -16.19 36.51
CA GLU A 343 -13.69 -15.74 35.80
C GLU A 343 -13.40 -15.35 34.35
N LEU A 344 -12.23 -14.76 34.09
CA LEU A 344 -11.77 -14.43 32.74
C LEU A 344 -11.58 -15.68 31.87
N LEU A 345 -11.01 -16.74 32.44
CA LEU A 345 -10.79 -18.01 31.74
C LEU A 345 -12.09 -18.81 31.52
N GLN A 346 -13.09 -18.61 32.39
CA GLN A 346 -14.39 -19.30 32.33
C GLN A 346 -15.51 -18.45 31.72
N LEU A 347 -15.16 -17.32 31.12
CA LEU A 347 -16.13 -16.31 30.68
C LEU A 347 -17.02 -16.86 29.55
N LYS A 348 -18.24 -17.28 29.90
CA LYS A 348 -19.26 -17.76 28.93
C LYS A 348 -19.65 -16.65 27.96
N VAL A 349 -19.84 -16.97 26.68
CA VAL A 349 -20.00 -16.05 25.55
C VAL A 349 -21.07 -14.93 25.70
N ASP A 350 -22.12 -15.10 26.52
CA ASP A 350 -23.34 -14.28 26.41
C ASP A 350 -23.64 -13.26 27.55
N ALA A 351 -22.88 -13.24 28.64
CA ALA A 351 -23.36 -12.64 29.90
C ALA A 351 -23.20 -11.10 30.08
N VAL A 352 -22.54 -10.33 29.21
CA VAL A 352 -22.38 -8.88 29.44
C VAL A 352 -22.56 -8.06 28.16
N LYS A 353 -23.79 -7.60 27.92
CA LYS A 353 -24.09 -6.49 26.99
C LYS A 353 -23.99 -5.17 27.76
N THR A 354 -22.78 -4.70 28.05
CA THR A 354 -22.61 -3.31 28.52
C THR A 354 -22.72 -2.38 27.33
N SER A 355 -23.57 -1.35 27.44
CA SER A 355 -23.59 -0.22 26.52
C SER A 355 -22.23 0.48 26.59
N THR A 356 -21.36 0.22 25.62
CA THR A 356 -20.05 0.87 25.57
C THR A 356 -20.21 2.33 25.13
N SER A 357 -19.62 3.24 25.90
CA SER A 357 -19.53 4.65 25.50
C SER A 357 -18.69 4.80 24.23
N ILE A 358 -19.07 5.75 23.38
CA ILE A 358 -18.39 6.08 22.11
C ILE A 358 -16.88 6.31 22.33
N HIS A 359 -16.51 6.94 23.45
CA HIS A 359 -15.12 7.21 23.81
C HIS A 359 -14.31 5.93 23.99
N VAL A 360 -14.91 4.87 24.53
CA VAL A 360 -14.25 3.57 24.72
C VAL A 360 -14.03 2.89 23.37
N GLU A 361 -14.99 2.99 22.45
CA GLU A 361 -14.88 2.44 21.10
C GLU A 361 -13.85 3.18 20.24
N LEU A 362 -13.83 4.51 20.31
CA LEU A 362 -12.83 5.33 19.65
C LEU A 362 -11.41 5.01 20.18
N ARG A 363 -11.27 4.85 21.50
CA ARG A 363 -10.02 4.42 22.14
C ARG A 363 -9.58 3.05 21.62
N ARG A 364 -10.48 2.07 21.57
CA ARG A 364 -10.18 0.72 21.05
C ARG A 364 -9.77 0.76 19.57
N ALA A 365 -10.42 1.59 18.75
CA ALA A 365 -10.07 1.78 17.35
C ALA A 365 -8.67 2.42 17.17
N LEU A 366 -8.34 3.44 17.97
CA LEU A 366 -7.02 4.05 18.00
C LEU A 366 -5.92 3.07 18.41
N ILE A 367 -6.17 2.24 19.44
CA ILE A 367 -5.23 1.19 19.85
C ILE A 367 -5.07 0.16 18.73
N CYS A 368 -6.18 -0.25 18.10
CA CYS A 368 -6.16 -1.18 16.98
C CYS A 368 -5.25 -0.70 15.84
N VAL A 369 -5.46 0.53 15.34
CA VAL A 369 -4.64 1.10 14.26
C VAL A 369 -3.18 1.18 14.70
N SER A 370 -2.92 1.65 15.93
CA SER A 370 -1.56 1.75 16.48
C SER A 370 -0.85 0.39 16.56
N LEU A 371 -1.55 -0.67 16.98
CA LEU A 371 -1.01 -2.03 17.04
C LEU A 371 -0.74 -2.59 15.64
N VAL A 372 -1.62 -2.34 14.68
CA VAL A 372 -1.39 -2.75 13.28
C VAL A 372 -0.18 -2.05 12.68
N LEU A 373 -0.03 -0.73 12.88
CA LEU A 373 1.18 0.00 12.48
C LEU A 373 2.43 -0.57 13.17
N GLY A 374 2.30 -0.94 14.45
CA GLY A 374 3.32 -1.69 15.19
C GLY A 374 3.77 -2.96 14.49
N THR A 375 2.84 -3.77 13.99
CA THR A 375 3.18 -5.01 13.28
C THR A 375 3.85 -4.79 11.92
N LEU A 376 3.43 -3.78 11.17
CA LEU A 376 3.94 -3.49 9.83
C LEU A 376 5.37 -2.93 9.86
N PHE A 377 5.63 -1.98 10.76
CA PHE A 377 6.90 -1.25 10.80
C PHE A 377 7.89 -1.75 11.87
N GLY A 378 7.41 -2.40 12.93
CA GLY A 378 8.25 -2.89 14.02
C GLY A 378 9.29 -3.91 13.55
N THR A 379 8.90 -4.73 12.57
CA THR A 379 9.72 -5.81 12.00
C THR A 379 10.56 -5.36 10.80
N GLY A 380 10.44 -4.10 10.35
CA GLY A 380 11.25 -3.57 9.24
C GLY A 380 10.96 -4.17 7.86
N ASN A 381 9.92 -5.00 7.72
CA ASN A 381 9.59 -5.72 6.49
C ASN A 381 8.84 -4.90 5.43
N PHE A 382 8.50 -3.63 5.68
CA PHE A 382 7.84 -2.79 4.67
C PHE A 382 8.79 -2.40 3.53
N ALA A 383 10.02 -1.98 3.86
CA ALA A 383 11.03 -1.63 2.86
C ALA A 383 11.52 -2.85 2.05
N SER A 384 11.31 -4.07 2.55
CA SER A 384 11.71 -5.30 1.85
C SER A 384 10.75 -5.72 0.75
N ILE A 385 9.53 -5.19 0.68
CA ILE A 385 8.58 -5.43 -0.42
C ILE A 385 9.13 -4.82 -1.72
N ASN A 386 9.63 -3.59 -1.64
CA ASN A 386 10.11 -2.86 -2.82
C ASN A 386 11.55 -3.23 -3.20
N SER A 387 12.34 -3.75 -2.25
CA SER A 387 13.72 -4.18 -2.49
C SER A 387 13.90 -5.70 -2.63
N PHE A 388 12.83 -6.50 -2.53
CA PHE A 388 12.87 -7.96 -2.47
C PHE A 388 14.03 -8.48 -1.56
N ASN A 389 14.07 -7.98 -0.33
CA ASN A 389 15.18 -8.23 0.61
C ASN A 389 15.31 -9.74 0.93
N PRO A 390 16.51 -10.25 1.29
CA PRO A 390 16.85 -11.67 1.28
C PRO A 390 16.24 -12.49 2.41
N SER A 391 15.31 -11.93 3.20
CA SER A 391 14.71 -12.62 4.35
C SER A 391 14.00 -13.93 4.00
N ILE A 392 13.60 -14.10 2.73
CA ILE A 392 12.90 -15.29 2.20
C ILE A 392 13.87 -16.25 1.48
N LEU A 393 15.15 -15.88 1.31
CA LEU A 393 16.16 -16.73 0.65
C LEU A 393 16.45 -18.03 1.43
N LEU A 394 15.98 -18.16 2.66
CA LEU A 394 16.11 -19.40 3.44
C LEU A 394 15.26 -20.55 2.86
N PHE A 395 14.17 -20.25 2.16
CA PHE A 395 13.29 -21.25 1.55
C PHE A 395 13.40 -21.32 0.03
N ILE A 396 13.77 -20.21 -0.62
CA ILE A 396 13.80 -20.10 -2.07
C ILE A 396 15.15 -19.52 -2.46
N SER A 397 16.04 -20.39 -2.95
CA SER A 397 17.35 -20.00 -3.48
C SER A 397 17.28 -19.46 -4.92
N VAL A 398 16.22 -19.79 -5.66
CA VAL A 398 16.01 -19.37 -7.06
C VAL A 398 14.97 -18.26 -7.10
N PHE A 399 15.35 -17.09 -7.63
CA PHE A 399 14.46 -15.94 -7.74
C PHE A 399 13.16 -16.31 -8.48
N SER A 400 12.07 -16.36 -7.73
CA SER A 400 10.71 -16.59 -8.23
C SER A 400 9.82 -15.48 -7.64
N PRO A 401 9.49 -14.42 -8.42
CA PRO A 401 8.93 -13.19 -7.87
C PRO A 401 7.55 -13.42 -7.22
N PHE A 402 6.73 -14.31 -7.79
CA PHE A 402 5.38 -14.56 -7.29
C PHE A 402 5.36 -15.34 -5.97
N THR A 403 6.14 -16.41 -5.85
CA THR A 403 6.25 -17.21 -4.62
C THR A 403 6.90 -16.42 -3.50
N MET A 404 7.95 -15.64 -3.80
CA MET A 404 8.58 -14.73 -2.84
C MET A 404 7.61 -13.64 -2.36
N ALA A 405 6.83 -13.05 -3.26
CA ALA A 405 5.80 -12.08 -2.90
C ALA A 405 4.71 -12.70 -2.00
N ILE A 406 4.23 -13.91 -2.32
CA ILE A 406 3.22 -14.61 -1.50
C ILE A 406 3.74 -14.87 -0.08
N LEU A 407 4.98 -15.35 0.05
CA LEU A 407 5.58 -15.62 1.37
C LEU A 407 5.80 -14.32 2.17
N LEU A 408 6.17 -13.22 1.51
CA LEU A 408 6.29 -11.91 2.15
C LEU A 408 4.93 -11.39 2.64
N VAL A 409 3.90 -11.45 1.78
CA VAL A 409 2.54 -11.07 2.15
C VAL A 409 2.02 -11.94 3.31
N LEU A 410 2.26 -13.25 3.28
CA LEU A 410 1.90 -14.14 4.39
C LEU A 410 2.62 -13.75 5.69
N LYS A 411 3.92 -13.46 5.62
CA LYS A 411 4.71 -12.98 6.77
C LYS A 411 4.14 -11.69 7.37
N LEU A 412 3.62 -10.79 6.53
CA LEU A 412 2.99 -9.54 6.95
C LEU A 412 1.61 -9.74 7.58
N LEU A 413 0.80 -10.67 7.05
CA LEU A 413 -0.57 -10.91 7.51
C LEU A 413 -0.62 -11.66 8.86
N LEU A 414 0.37 -12.49 9.19
CA LEU A 414 0.38 -13.30 10.42
C LEU A 414 0.32 -12.46 11.71
N PRO A 415 1.16 -11.41 11.91
CA PRO A 415 1.03 -10.54 13.08
C PRO A 415 -0.26 -9.71 13.09
N ILE A 416 -0.78 -9.31 11.93
CA ILE A 416 -2.05 -8.56 11.83
C ILE A 416 -3.21 -9.47 12.26
N LEU A 417 -3.18 -10.76 11.91
CA LEU A 417 -4.14 -11.76 12.37
C LEU A 417 -4.14 -11.88 13.90
N LEU A 418 -2.97 -11.83 14.54
CA LEU A 418 -2.86 -11.82 16.01
C LEU A 418 -3.56 -10.59 16.62
N VAL A 419 -3.35 -9.40 16.07
CA VAL A 419 -4.04 -8.17 16.51
C VAL A 419 -5.56 -8.29 16.28
N ALA A 420 -5.99 -8.79 15.12
CA ALA A 420 -7.40 -8.99 14.84
C ALA A 420 -8.05 -9.97 15.83
N SER A 421 -7.32 -11.02 16.24
CA SER A 421 -7.80 -11.99 17.21
C SER A 421 -7.99 -11.43 18.62
N THR A 422 -7.08 -10.60 19.10
CA THR A 422 -7.24 -9.99 20.43
C THR A 422 -8.40 -8.99 20.45
N ILE A 423 -8.60 -8.26 19.36
CA ILE A 423 -9.73 -7.34 19.21
C ILE A 423 -11.06 -8.10 19.11
N ALA A 424 -11.09 -9.21 18.35
CA ALA A 424 -12.27 -10.08 18.28
C ALA A 424 -12.66 -10.62 19.67
N ALA A 425 -11.67 -11.03 20.48
CA ALA A 425 -11.89 -11.47 21.86
C ALA A 425 -12.44 -10.34 22.75
N ILE A 426 -11.90 -9.12 22.62
CA ILE A 426 -12.34 -7.94 23.39
C ILE A 426 -13.77 -7.51 23.06
N VAL A 427 -14.11 -7.47 21.77
CA VAL A 427 -15.42 -6.98 21.31
C VAL A 427 -16.53 -8.05 21.48
N ARG A 428 -16.15 -9.27 21.90
CA ARG A 428 -17.02 -10.38 22.32
C ARG A 428 -18.24 -10.55 21.42
N PHE A 429 -18.06 -11.20 20.27
CA PHE A 429 -19.05 -11.69 19.30
C PHE A 429 -20.28 -10.80 18.94
N SER A 430 -20.35 -9.56 19.40
CA SER A 430 -21.43 -8.65 19.05
C SER A 430 -21.15 -8.08 17.66
N ARG A 431 -21.81 -8.66 16.65
CA ARG A 431 -21.66 -8.27 15.22
C ARG A 431 -21.75 -6.76 15.02
N HIS A 432 -22.64 -6.09 15.76
CA HIS A 432 -22.81 -4.65 15.72
C HIS A 432 -21.59 -3.86 16.22
N SER A 433 -20.95 -4.29 17.31
CA SER A 433 -19.76 -3.61 17.84
C SER A 433 -18.52 -3.86 16.98
N ILE A 434 -18.41 -5.05 16.38
CA ILE A 434 -17.36 -5.36 15.40
C ILE A 434 -17.50 -4.42 14.20
N GLN A 435 -18.71 -4.28 13.66
CA GLN A 435 -18.97 -3.38 12.53
C GLN A 435 -18.63 -1.92 12.87
N ARG A 436 -19.02 -1.42 14.04
CA ARG A 436 -18.67 -0.05 14.48
C ARG A 436 -17.16 0.13 14.63
N LEU A 437 -16.45 -0.83 15.23
CA LEU A 437 -14.99 -0.77 15.34
C LEU A 437 -14.32 -0.76 13.96
N CYS A 438 -14.77 -1.60 13.02
CA CYS A 438 -14.29 -1.58 11.65
C CYS A 438 -14.51 -0.23 10.97
N CYS A 439 -15.69 0.39 11.15
CA CYS A 439 -15.97 1.71 10.61
C CYS A 439 -15.07 2.79 11.23
N LEU A 440 -14.83 2.76 12.54
CA LEU A 440 -13.91 3.69 13.21
C LEU A 440 -12.46 3.53 12.71
N VAL A 441 -11.99 2.30 12.54
CA VAL A 441 -10.66 2.04 11.96
C VAL A 441 -10.58 2.50 10.50
N LEU A 442 -11.65 2.31 9.73
CA LEU A 442 -11.77 2.81 8.36
C LEU A 442 -11.61 4.34 8.32
N ILE A 443 -12.23 5.07 9.25
CA ILE A 443 -12.09 6.54 9.33
C ILE A 443 -10.61 6.94 9.47
N PHE A 444 -9.88 6.38 10.44
CA PHE A 444 -8.46 6.71 10.64
C PHE A 444 -7.58 6.37 9.43
N THR A 445 -7.77 5.18 8.86
CA THR A 445 -6.98 4.69 7.73
C THR A 445 -7.29 5.44 6.42
N HIS A 446 -8.52 5.89 6.20
CA HIS A 446 -8.86 6.70 5.03
C HIS A 446 -8.35 8.14 5.14
N PHE A 447 -8.35 8.74 6.34
CA PHE A 447 -7.69 10.04 6.55
C PHE A 447 -6.19 9.96 6.27
N MET A 448 -5.53 8.91 6.78
CA MET A 448 -4.12 8.64 6.47
C MET A 448 -3.89 8.43 4.97
N SER A 449 -4.76 7.68 4.29
CA SER A 449 -4.69 7.46 2.84
C SER A 449 -4.86 8.75 2.04
N MET A 450 -5.75 9.64 2.48
CA MET A 450 -5.91 10.97 1.89
C MET A 450 -4.64 11.83 2.02
N CYS A 451 -3.93 11.74 3.15
CA CYS A 451 -2.62 12.40 3.30
C CYS A 451 -1.59 11.83 2.30
N PHE A 452 -1.51 10.50 2.16
CA PHE A 452 -0.59 9.88 1.21
C PHE A 452 -0.93 10.18 -0.25
N PHE A 453 -2.21 10.31 -0.58
CA PHE A 453 -2.63 10.70 -1.93
C PHE A 453 -2.03 12.04 -2.35
N HIS A 454 -1.99 13.03 -1.44
CA HIS A 454 -1.36 14.32 -1.72
C HIS A 454 0.17 14.27 -1.72
N GLN A 455 0.77 13.23 -1.12
CA GLN A 455 2.21 13.01 -1.09
C GLN A 455 2.71 12.11 -2.23
N LEU A 456 1.84 11.66 -3.14
CA LEU A 456 2.23 10.88 -4.31
C LEU A 456 3.21 11.67 -5.19
N LYS A 457 4.36 11.06 -5.47
CA LYS A 457 5.43 11.65 -6.28
C LYS A 457 5.39 11.05 -7.68
N ASP A 458 5.36 11.93 -8.67
CA ASP A 458 5.42 11.55 -10.10
C ASP A 458 6.82 11.82 -10.69
N ASP A 459 7.71 12.45 -9.92
CA ASP A 459 9.09 12.73 -10.31
C ASP A 459 10.06 12.31 -9.23
N GLY A 460 11.32 12.14 -9.63
CA GLY A 460 12.42 11.72 -8.76
C GLY A 460 12.99 10.37 -9.17
N SER A 461 13.59 9.65 -8.24
CA SER A 461 14.07 8.31 -8.51
C SER A 461 12.89 7.32 -8.64
N TRP A 462 13.05 6.27 -9.44
CA TRP A 462 12.07 5.18 -9.54
C TRP A 462 11.73 4.57 -8.17
N LEU A 463 12.71 4.56 -7.26
CA LEU A 463 12.52 4.09 -5.89
C LEU A 463 11.59 5.02 -5.10
N ASP A 464 11.77 6.34 -5.20
CA ASP A 464 10.93 7.31 -4.50
C ASP A 464 9.48 7.28 -5.00
N ILE A 465 9.30 7.15 -6.31
CA ILE A 465 7.98 7.00 -6.95
C ILE A 465 7.33 5.72 -6.44
N GLY A 466 8.03 4.58 -6.53
CA GLY A 466 7.55 3.28 -6.07
C GLY A 466 7.21 3.25 -4.57
N MET A 467 8.02 3.89 -3.73
CA MET A 467 7.77 4.02 -2.30
C MET A 467 6.50 4.84 -2.01
N SER A 468 6.29 5.97 -2.69
CA SER A 468 5.08 6.79 -2.49
C SER A 468 3.80 6.05 -2.87
N ILE A 469 3.82 5.31 -3.99
CA ILE A 469 2.68 4.48 -4.44
C ILE A 469 2.43 3.33 -3.44
N SER A 470 3.49 2.68 -2.97
CA SER A 470 3.39 1.57 -2.01
C SER A 470 2.81 2.02 -0.68
N GLN A 471 3.23 3.19 -0.18
CA GLN A 471 2.69 3.78 1.05
C GLN A 471 1.18 4.05 0.93
N PHE A 472 0.74 4.62 -0.20
CA PHE A 472 -0.68 4.86 -0.47
C PHE A 472 -1.50 3.55 -0.56
N ILE A 473 -1.03 2.57 -1.33
CA ILE A 473 -1.73 1.29 -1.50
C ILE A 473 -1.81 0.54 -0.17
N VAL A 474 -0.72 0.48 0.60
CA VAL A 474 -0.73 -0.22 1.89
C VAL A 474 -1.67 0.47 2.87
N SER A 475 -1.69 1.80 2.92
CA SER A 475 -2.64 2.56 3.75
C SER A 475 -4.11 2.16 3.46
N MET A 476 -4.47 2.01 2.19
CA MET A 476 -5.80 1.55 1.76
C MET A 476 -6.05 0.08 2.13
N CYS A 477 -5.09 -0.79 1.81
CA CYS A 477 -5.19 -2.23 2.01
C CYS A 477 -5.26 -2.62 3.50
N ILE A 478 -4.70 -1.83 4.42
CA ILE A 478 -4.77 -2.12 5.87
C ILE A 478 -6.22 -2.21 6.35
N SER A 479 -7.09 -1.30 5.92
CA SER A 479 -8.49 -1.28 6.34
C SER A 479 -9.24 -2.53 5.87
N LEU A 480 -9.02 -2.93 4.61
CA LEU A 480 -9.59 -4.13 4.01
C LEU A 480 -9.03 -5.40 4.65
N ALA A 481 -7.71 -5.49 4.82
CA ALA A 481 -7.06 -6.62 5.45
C ALA A 481 -7.55 -6.81 6.89
N LEU A 482 -7.69 -5.73 7.66
CA LEU A 482 -8.22 -5.79 9.02
C LEU A 482 -9.68 -6.27 9.03
N LEU A 483 -10.54 -5.78 8.13
CA LEU A 483 -11.93 -6.24 8.03
C LEU A 483 -12.01 -7.74 7.76
N VAL A 484 -11.24 -8.23 6.78
CA VAL A 484 -11.20 -9.65 6.42
C VAL A 484 -10.65 -10.48 7.57
N LEU A 485 -9.52 -10.09 8.16
CA LEU A 485 -8.90 -10.82 9.26
C LEU A 485 -9.74 -10.82 10.53
N LEU A 486 -10.44 -9.73 10.83
CA LEU A 486 -11.36 -9.65 11.97
C LEU A 486 -12.58 -10.55 11.75
N SER A 487 -13.11 -10.59 10.53
CA SER A 487 -14.17 -11.54 10.15
C SER A 487 -13.68 -12.98 10.30
N VAL A 488 -12.53 -13.34 9.72
CA VAL A 488 -11.91 -14.67 9.83
C VAL A 488 -11.68 -15.04 11.29
N SER A 489 -11.12 -14.13 12.10
CA SER A 489 -10.88 -14.38 13.51
C SER A 489 -12.18 -14.56 14.30
N SER A 490 -13.22 -13.78 14.01
CA SER A 490 -14.52 -13.94 14.68
C SER A 490 -15.14 -15.31 14.36
N HIS A 491 -14.99 -15.78 13.12
CA HIS A 491 -15.43 -17.13 12.73
C HIS A 491 -14.57 -18.20 13.41
N LEU A 492 -13.24 -18.05 13.42
CA LEU A 492 -12.31 -19.00 14.03
C LEU A 492 -12.58 -19.15 15.54
N MET A 493 -12.88 -18.05 16.23
CA MET A 493 -13.24 -18.08 17.65
C MET A 493 -14.65 -18.64 17.91
N ALA A 494 -15.58 -18.45 16.98
CA ALA A 494 -16.93 -19.02 17.09
C ALA A 494 -16.96 -20.53 16.75
N MET A 495 -15.97 -21.02 16.01
CA MET A 495 -15.78 -22.45 15.77
C MET A 495 -15.24 -23.11 17.04
N ASP A 496 -16.14 -23.37 18.00
CA ASP A 496 -15.84 -24.18 19.17
C ASP A 496 -15.35 -25.56 18.71
N PHE A 497 -14.04 -25.77 18.79
CA PHE A 497 -13.39 -27.07 18.59
C PHE A 497 -13.95 -28.17 19.51
N TYR A 498 -14.74 -27.81 20.52
CA TYR A 498 -15.51 -28.74 21.33
C TYR A 498 -16.52 -29.54 20.49
N LEU A 499 -17.25 -28.88 19.57
CA LEU A 499 -18.22 -29.54 18.67
C LEU A 499 -17.55 -30.42 17.62
N ILE A 500 -16.32 -30.09 17.21
CA ILE A 500 -15.53 -30.90 16.28
C ILE A 500 -14.93 -32.11 17.03
N ARG A 501 -14.40 -31.90 18.24
CA ARG A 501 -13.88 -32.97 19.09
C ARG A 501 -14.97 -33.94 19.51
N ASP A 502 -16.15 -33.48 19.89
CA ASP A 502 -17.28 -34.35 20.23
C ASP A 502 -17.78 -35.08 18.97
N ARG A 503 -17.85 -34.43 17.80
CA ARG A 503 -18.16 -35.14 16.53
C ARG A 503 -17.12 -36.20 16.14
N ILE A 504 -15.84 -35.94 16.39
CA ILE A 504 -14.76 -36.90 16.12
C ILE A 504 -14.78 -38.03 17.15
N ARG A 505 -15.03 -37.73 18.43
CA ARG A 505 -15.18 -38.73 19.49
C ARG A 505 -16.40 -39.61 19.27
N ASP A 506 -17.54 -39.04 18.88
CA ASP A 506 -18.76 -39.77 18.57
C ASP A 506 -18.60 -40.64 17.31
N ARG A 507 -17.86 -40.17 16.29
CA ARG A 507 -17.48 -41.01 15.14
C ARG A 507 -16.52 -42.14 15.54
N SER A 508 -15.55 -41.86 16.39
CA SER A 508 -14.61 -42.88 16.90
C SER A 508 -15.33 -43.95 17.73
N LEU A 509 -16.28 -43.54 18.59
CA LEU A 509 -17.12 -44.44 19.36
C LEU A 509 -18.05 -45.26 18.45
N LYS A 510 -18.70 -44.65 17.46
CA LYS A 510 -19.52 -45.37 16.47
C LYS A 510 -18.70 -46.40 15.68
N ASN A 511 -17.54 -45.98 15.16
CA ASN A 511 -16.66 -46.88 14.40
C ASN A 511 -16.06 -48.00 15.29
N GLY A 512 -15.79 -47.71 16.57
CA GLY A 512 -15.34 -48.71 17.54
C GLY A 512 -16.43 -49.72 17.92
N VAL A 513 -17.69 -49.27 18.03
CA VAL A 513 -18.85 -50.15 18.28
C VAL A 513 -19.14 -51.02 17.05
N GLU A 514 -19.05 -50.47 15.82
CA GLU A 514 -19.19 -51.25 14.59
C GLU A 514 -18.06 -52.29 14.41
N PHE A 515 -16.82 -51.95 14.81
CA PHE A 515 -15.70 -52.90 14.79
C PHE A 515 -15.84 -54.03 15.82
N LEU A 516 -16.49 -53.76 16.97
CA LEU A 516 -16.81 -54.78 17.97
C LEU A 516 -18.05 -55.61 17.57
N ALA A 517 -19.00 -55.02 16.84
CA ALA A 517 -20.19 -55.71 16.34
C ALA A 517 -19.93 -56.60 15.11
N GLY A 518 -18.90 -56.29 14.31
CA GLY A 518 -18.48 -57.11 13.15
C GLY A 518 -17.54 -58.28 13.49
N LYS A 519 -17.37 -58.61 14.77
CA LYS A 519 -16.46 -59.67 15.26
C LYS A 519 -17.17 -60.82 15.98
N GLN A 520 -18.46 -61.03 15.71
CA GLN A 520 -19.20 -62.23 16.10
C GLN A 520 -19.45 -63.14 14.90
#